data_AF-A0A3B8LK47-F1
#
_entry.id   AF-A0A3B8LK47-F1
#
_cell.length_a   1.000
_cell.length_b   1.000
_cell.length_c   1.000
_cell.angle_alpha   90.00
_cell.angle_beta   90.00
_cell.angle_gamma   90.00
#
_symmetry.space_group_name_H-M   'P 1'
#
loop_
_entity.id
_entity.type
_entity.pdbx_description
1 polymer ?
#
loop_
_entity_poly.entity_id
_entity_poly.type
_entity_poly.pdbx_seq_one_letter_code
_entity_poly.pdbx_strand_id
1 'polypeptide(L)'
;MQRLDALLSSPALWVFLIAITASLYIGRYVSPTWTVKEITLDAKKVNGVLTYTYKGKPKPLTKLVAYASSPLHPARITALNAKGQAPTLKTQFYYKDITLPQKGAKKQPTSVKKRVYGQFKVYRHWGFWSLIPALVALLLCWVTREPLPSLFGGVLAGAFLLGSYDITDQVLLPSLMSKQTAGVLLLYLWLLGGLLGVWSKTGAARAFAELMTKYFVKGPRSAKVVAWVLGVIFFQGGTVSTVLVGTTVKPLADEHKISHEELSYIVDPTASPIASQLAFNAWPGYIQSFIFVAGVSFLATEADRIAFFFKSVPFCFYAIFAVLGTFLLAIEKSPYTNKELQTAIDRARNTGALDAPDATPLSAKELEVSDIPEGYTPHIIDFFAPLFTLIGIAIGTFIATGSPNVRWAFGAALALAMLLALARGMSLQHLMDGFGNGMKGVLLGAVILVFAITLGNISKMTGGGVYLVELLGTSIPYWMLPVLLQLLTMVIAFSTGTSWGTYAVAFPLAMPLAWAVAGANGLAHPEFYMTICFAAVMDGSVYGDQCSPISDTTVLSAMCSGCDLMDHVRTQLPQATVPAGLAAVCWTGCVYFFARGRGREQRGERLLKSVCNNKVSEDNISARCINSCGLGVV
;
A
#
# COMPACT_ATOMS: atom_id res chain seq x y z
N MET A 1 -0.76 27.43 33.76
CA MET A 1 -2.20 27.10 33.83
C MET A 1 -2.83 27.04 32.45
N GLN A 2 -2.91 28.13 31.66
CA GLN A 2 -3.56 28.12 30.32
C GLN A 2 -3.11 27.00 29.35
N ARG A 3 -1.81 26.67 29.27
CA ARG A 3 -1.32 25.56 28.43
C ARG A 3 -1.72 24.18 28.98
N LEU A 4 -1.87 24.04 30.29
CA LEU A 4 -2.30 22.80 30.95
C LEU A 4 -3.81 22.60 30.76
N ASP A 5 -4.59 23.68 30.86
CA ASP A 5 -6.04 23.67 30.63
C ASP A 5 -6.36 23.37 29.15
N ALA A 6 -5.57 23.92 28.22
CA ALA A 6 -5.65 23.59 26.79
C ALA A 6 -5.28 22.12 26.50
N LEU A 7 -4.32 21.56 27.24
CA LEU A 7 -3.93 20.16 27.09
C LEU A 7 -5.01 19.21 27.65
N LEU A 8 -5.55 19.52 28.83
CA LEU A 8 -6.59 18.74 29.52
C LEU A 8 -7.96 18.82 28.84
N SER A 9 -8.19 19.81 27.99
CA SER A 9 -9.39 19.92 27.15
C SER A 9 -9.27 19.19 25.81
N SER A 10 -8.08 18.66 25.45
CA SER A 10 -7.89 17.93 24.20
C SER A 10 -8.54 16.54 24.24
N PRO A 11 -9.50 16.24 23.33
CA PRO A 11 -10.11 14.91 23.24
C PRO A 11 -9.08 13.80 22.97
N ALA A 12 -8.02 14.12 22.22
CA ALA A 12 -6.96 13.17 21.89
C ALA A 12 -6.21 12.68 23.14
N LEU A 13 -5.95 13.58 24.10
CA LEU A 13 -5.25 13.23 25.33
C LEU A 13 -6.06 12.23 26.15
N TRP A 14 -7.37 12.47 26.30
CA TRP A 14 -8.26 11.56 27.03
C TRP A 14 -8.39 10.21 26.35
N VAL A 15 -8.55 10.18 25.03
CA VAL A 15 -8.52 8.93 24.26
C VAL A 15 -7.24 8.15 24.54
N PHE A 16 -6.08 8.82 24.45
CA PHE A 16 -4.79 8.20 24.68
C PHE A 16 -4.67 7.66 26.11
N LEU A 17 -5.00 8.46 27.13
CA LEU A 17 -4.92 8.05 28.53
C LEU A 17 -5.86 6.88 28.85
N ILE A 18 -7.10 6.91 28.35
CA ILE A 18 -8.07 5.82 28.52
C ILE A 18 -7.56 4.55 27.83
N ALA A 19 -7.04 4.66 26.60
CA ALA A 19 -6.49 3.53 25.87
C ALA A 19 -5.30 2.87 26.60
N ILE A 20 -4.37 3.68 27.11
CA ILE A 20 -3.18 3.20 27.81
C ILE A 20 -3.55 2.56 29.16
N THR A 21 -4.41 3.20 29.95
CA THR A 21 -4.87 2.65 31.23
C THR A 21 -5.66 1.35 31.05
N ALA A 22 -6.55 1.29 30.05
CA ALA A 22 -7.25 0.05 29.69
C ALA A 22 -6.27 -1.05 29.28
N SER A 23 -5.28 -0.74 28.45
CA SER A 23 -4.27 -1.70 28.00
C SER A 23 -3.46 -2.29 29.16
N LEU A 24 -3.05 -1.44 30.11
CA LEU A 24 -2.35 -1.84 31.33
C LEU A 24 -3.21 -2.74 32.22
N TYR A 25 -4.49 -2.37 32.40
CA TYR A 25 -5.43 -3.16 33.18
C TYR A 25 -5.62 -4.55 32.56
N ILE A 26 -5.92 -4.61 31.26
CA ILE A 26 -6.19 -5.86 30.56
C ILE A 26 -4.94 -6.74 30.53
N GLY A 27 -3.77 -6.18 30.23
CA GLY A 27 -2.50 -6.92 30.21
C GLY A 27 -2.17 -7.56 31.55
N ARG A 28 -2.63 -6.99 32.67
CA ARG A 28 -2.41 -7.54 34.03
C ARG A 28 -3.48 -8.52 34.48
N TYR A 29 -4.75 -8.26 34.19
CA TYR A 29 -5.88 -8.98 34.79
C TYR A 29 -6.57 -9.99 33.84
N VAL A 30 -6.37 -9.89 32.53
CA VAL A 30 -7.05 -10.75 31.55
C VAL A 30 -6.09 -11.80 31.01
N SER A 31 -6.41 -13.08 31.25
CA SER A 31 -5.65 -14.20 30.70
C SER A 31 -5.92 -14.38 29.21
N PRO A 32 -4.90 -14.70 28.38
CA PRO A 32 -5.08 -14.95 26.96
C PRO A 32 -5.88 -16.25 26.72
N THR A 33 -6.73 -16.21 25.70
CA THR A 33 -7.40 -17.37 25.12
C THR A 33 -6.48 -18.05 24.11
N TRP A 34 -6.40 -19.37 24.16
CA TRP A 34 -5.57 -20.18 23.27
C TRP A 34 -6.42 -20.87 22.20
N THR A 35 -5.98 -20.78 20.95
CA THR A 35 -6.65 -21.39 19.80
C THR A 35 -5.69 -22.28 19.05
N VAL A 36 -6.18 -23.41 18.55
CA VAL A 36 -5.38 -24.30 17.70
C VAL A 36 -5.88 -24.23 16.27
N LYS A 37 -4.98 -23.90 15.34
CA LYS A 37 -5.25 -24.07 13.91
C LYS A 37 -4.72 -25.42 13.45
N GLU A 38 -5.58 -26.11 12.69
CA GLU A 38 -5.27 -27.35 12.00
C GLU A 38 -4.72 -27.01 10.59
N ILE A 39 -3.50 -27.43 10.30
CA ILE A 39 -2.87 -27.26 8.98
C ILE A 39 -2.71 -28.65 8.37
N THR A 40 -3.48 -28.96 7.33
CA THR A 40 -3.30 -30.21 6.58
C THR A 40 -2.01 -30.16 5.76
N LEU A 41 -1.22 -31.22 5.82
CA LEU A 41 0.07 -31.32 5.13
C LEU A 41 -0.01 -32.36 4.02
N ASP A 42 0.43 -31.98 2.81
CA ASP A 42 0.68 -32.95 1.74
C ASP A 42 2.03 -33.63 1.99
N ALA A 43 1.98 -34.76 2.67
CA ALA A 43 3.16 -35.51 3.07
C ALA A 43 3.52 -36.56 2.01
N LYS A 44 4.78 -36.53 1.55
CA LYS A 44 5.35 -37.50 0.62
C LYS A 44 6.51 -38.22 1.28
N LYS A 45 6.66 -39.50 0.95
CA LYS A 45 7.77 -40.31 1.44
C LYS A 45 8.98 -40.08 0.53
N VAL A 46 10.04 -39.49 1.06
CA VAL A 46 11.30 -39.25 0.35
C VAL A 46 12.40 -39.94 1.15
N ASN A 47 13.12 -40.89 0.54
CA ASN A 47 14.16 -41.70 1.18
C ASN A 47 13.70 -42.40 2.48
N GLY A 48 12.50 -42.99 2.48
CA GLY A 48 11.96 -43.73 3.62
C GLY A 48 11.39 -42.87 4.77
N VAL A 49 11.69 -41.56 4.78
CA VAL A 49 11.20 -40.60 5.78
C VAL A 49 9.96 -39.88 5.26
N LEU A 50 8.92 -39.77 6.08
CA LEU A 50 7.75 -38.94 5.79
C LEU A 50 8.18 -37.47 5.84
N THR A 51 8.09 -36.79 4.70
CA THR A 51 8.48 -35.37 4.57
C THR A 51 7.32 -34.55 4.02
N TYR A 52 7.25 -33.28 4.41
CA TYR A 52 6.36 -32.31 3.78
C TYR A 52 7.20 -31.20 3.15
N THR A 53 6.72 -30.65 2.03
CA THR A 53 7.40 -29.56 1.34
C THR A 53 7.07 -28.24 2.03
N TYR A 54 8.08 -27.56 2.57
CA TYR A 54 7.94 -26.22 3.13
C TYR A 54 8.96 -25.29 2.48
N LYS A 55 8.47 -24.26 1.77
CA LYS A 55 9.31 -23.33 0.99
C LYS A 55 10.28 -24.05 0.03
N GLY A 56 9.78 -25.07 -0.68
CA GLY A 56 10.56 -25.84 -1.66
C GLY A 56 11.56 -26.84 -1.07
N LYS A 57 11.71 -26.93 0.26
CA LYS A 57 12.62 -27.88 0.92
C LYS A 57 11.84 -29.00 1.63
N PRO A 58 12.26 -30.27 1.50
CA PRO A 58 11.66 -31.38 2.24
C PRO A 58 12.01 -31.27 3.72
N LYS A 59 11.01 -31.20 4.59
CA LYS A 59 11.20 -31.24 6.05
C LYS A 59 10.66 -32.55 6.62
N PRO A 60 11.39 -33.23 7.52
CA PRO A 60 10.93 -34.47 8.13
C PRO A 60 9.75 -34.21 9.08
N LEU A 61 8.74 -35.09 9.03
CA LEU A 61 7.69 -35.17 10.03
C LEU A 61 8.22 -35.94 11.25
N THR A 62 8.54 -35.22 12.32
CA THR A 62 9.00 -35.80 13.59
C THR A 62 7.90 -35.77 14.65
N LYS A 63 7.87 -36.75 15.55
CA LYS A 63 6.91 -36.85 16.68
C LYS A 63 5.42 -36.81 16.25
N LEU A 64 5.03 -37.66 15.32
CA LEU A 64 3.62 -37.86 14.92
C LEU A 64 2.80 -38.50 16.04
N VAL A 65 1.64 -37.92 16.33
CA VAL A 65 0.68 -38.44 17.32
C VAL A 65 -0.69 -38.64 16.66
N ALA A 66 -1.51 -39.58 17.15
CA ALA A 66 -2.86 -39.75 16.62
C ALA A 66 -3.72 -38.51 16.95
N TYR A 67 -4.60 -38.10 16.03
CA TYR A 67 -5.46 -36.92 16.20
C TYR A 67 -6.19 -36.91 17.56
N ALA A 68 -6.77 -38.04 17.96
CA ALA A 68 -7.54 -38.17 19.20
C ALA A 68 -6.68 -38.13 20.48
N SER A 69 -5.41 -38.54 20.42
CA SER A 69 -4.52 -38.56 21.58
C SER A 69 -3.71 -37.28 21.75
N SER A 70 -3.75 -36.37 20.77
CA SER A 70 -3.05 -35.09 20.79
C SER A 70 -3.40 -34.23 22.03
N PRO A 71 -2.42 -33.80 22.84
CA PRO A 71 -2.60 -32.76 23.86
C PRO A 71 -3.15 -31.44 23.29
N LEU A 72 -2.90 -31.17 22.01
CA LEU A 72 -3.38 -29.97 21.30
C LEU A 72 -4.73 -30.18 20.60
N HIS A 73 -5.46 -31.24 20.93
CA HIS A 73 -6.81 -31.45 20.40
C HIS A 73 -7.74 -30.29 20.83
N PRO A 74 -8.58 -29.73 19.93
CA PRO A 74 -9.41 -28.55 20.21
C PRO A 74 -10.19 -28.63 21.53
N ALA A 75 -10.84 -29.76 21.82
CA ALA A 75 -11.59 -29.96 23.07
C ALA A 75 -10.74 -29.84 24.36
N ARG A 76 -9.47 -30.27 24.32
CA ARG A 76 -8.56 -30.15 25.47
C ARG A 76 -8.07 -28.72 25.66
N ILE A 77 -7.92 -27.98 24.57
CA ILE A 77 -7.57 -26.56 24.59
C ILE A 77 -8.71 -25.73 25.16
N THR A 78 -9.97 -26.04 24.80
CA THR A 78 -11.15 -25.42 25.44
C THR A 78 -11.15 -25.65 26.95
N ALA A 79 -10.82 -26.87 27.41
CA ALA A 79 -10.71 -27.18 28.84
C ALA A 79 -9.54 -26.45 29.53
N LEU A 80 -8.42 -26.23 28.83
CA LEU A 80 -7.29 -25.44 29.34
C LEU A 80 -7.62 -23.95 29.44
N ASN A 81 -8.32 -23.40 28.44
CA ASN A 81 -8.81 -22.03 28.46
C ASN A 81 -9.76 -21.78 29.63
N ALA A 82 -10.67 -22.72 29.92
CA ALA A 82 -11.56 -22.64 31.09
C ALA A 82 -10.80 -22.61 32.43
N LYS A 83 -9.57 -23.14 32.46
CA LYS A 83 -8.68 -23.13 33.64
C LYS A 83 -7.66 -21.98 33.62
N GLY A 84 -7.65 -21.14 32.59
CA GLY A 84 -6.65 -20.09 32.41
C GLY A 84 -5.22 -20.59 32.21
N GLN A 85 -5.03 -21.87 31.84
CA GLN A 85 -3.71 -22.50 31.73
C GLN A 85 -3.17 -22.45 30.30
N ALA A 86 -1.87 -22.17 30.18
CA ALA A 86 -1.19 -22.19 28.90
C ALA A 86 -0.90 -23.64 28.42
N PRO A 87 -1.09 -23.96 27.14
CA PRO A 87 -0.72 -25.25 26.59
C PRO A 87 0.80 -25.45 26.62
N THR A 88 1.22 -26.67 26.98
CA THR A 88 2.64 -27.04 27.15
C THR A 88 3.40 -27.16 25.83
N LEU A 89 2.72 -27.40 24.71
CA LEU A 89 3.32 -27.54 23.38
C LEU A 89 2.85 -26.42 22.44
N LYS A 90 3.77 -25.84 21.66
CA LYS A 90 3.43 -24.79 20.66
C LYS A 90 3.01 -25.36 19.30
N THR A 91 3.53 -26.52 18.94
CA THR A 91 3.25 -27.19 17.65
C THR A 91 3.30 -28.71 17.82
N GLN A 92 2.43 -29.43 17.10
CA GLN A 92 2.42 -30.88 17.11
C GLN A 92 1.94 -31.45 15.78
N PHE A 93 2.66 -32.44 15.24
CA PHE A 93 2.22 -33.16 14.04
C PHE A 93 1.26 -34.28 14.43
N TYR A 94 0.20 -34.43 13.64
CA TYR A 94 -0.78 -35.49 13.84
C TYR A 94 -1.06 -36.26 12.55
N TYR A 95 -1.62 -37.46 12.71
CA TYR A 95 -2.24 -38.21 11.63
C TYR A 95 -3.69 -38.54 11.97
N LYS A 96 -4.55 -38.59 10.94
CA LYS A 96 -5.94 -39.04 11.03
C LYS A 96 -6.20 -40.03 9.91
N ASP A 97 -6.78 -41.17 10.27
CA ASP A 97 -7.22 -42.16 9.29
C ASP A 97 -8.64 -41.78 8.84
N ILE A 98 -8.79 -41.39 7.58
CA ILE A 98 -10.07 -41.10 6.96
C ILE A 98 -10.51 -42.26 6.08
N THR A 99 -11.80 -42.55 6.10
CA THR A 99 -12.40 -43.63 5.31
C THR A 99 -13.12 -42.99 4.13
N LEU A 100 -12.59 -43.17 2.91
CA LEU A 100 -13.19 -42.59 1.70
C LEU A 100 -14.10 -43.61 1.01
N PRO A 101 -15.33 -43.24 0.62
CA PRO A 101 -16.17 -44.08 -0.23
C PRO A 101 -15.59 -44.12 -1.65
N GLN A 102 -15.33 -45.31 -2.19
CA GLN A 102 -14.95 -45.46 -3.60
C GLN A 102 -16.15 -45.18 -4.51
N LYS A 103 -16.09 -44.08 -5.29
CA LYS A 103 -16.95 -43.93 -6.47
C LYS A 103 -16.37 -44.77 -7.60
N GLY A 104 -16.94 -45.95 -7.84
CA GLY A 104 -16.57 -46.75 -9.02
C GLY A 104 -16.88 -48.26 -9.05
N ALA A 105 -17.37 -48.89 -7.98
CA ALA A 105 -17.66 -50.34 -8.02
C ALA A 105 -19.15 -50.62 -7.78
N LYS A 106 -19.83 -51.15 -8.81
CA LYS A 106 -21.25 -51.57 -8.76
C LYS A 106 -21.52 -52.81 -7.90
N LYS A 107 -20.55 -53.36 -7.17
CA LYS A 107 -20.75 -54.45 -6.20
C LYS A 107 -19.77 -54.26 -5.03
N GLN A 108 -20.34 -54.13 -3.82
CA GLN A 108 -19.72 -53.93 -2.50
C GLN A 108 -19.02 -52.57 -2.23
N PRO A 109 -19.34 -51.90 -1.11
CA PRO A 109 -18.66 -50.68 -0.68
C PRO A 109 -17.29 -51.02 -0.06
N THR A 110 -16.26 -51.19 -0.88
CA THR A 110 -14.88 -51.24 -0.40
C THR A 110 -14.42 -49.85 0.01
N SER A 111 -14.40 -49.59 1.31
CA SER A 111 -13.91 -48.35 1.89
C SER A 111 -12.38 -48.36 1.96
N VAL A 112 -11.71 -47.38 1.36
CA VAL A 112 -10.24 -47.25 1.44
C VAL A 112 -9.89 -46.35 2.62
N LYS A 113 -9.13 -46.88 3.58
CA LYS A 113 -8.53 -46.07 4.67
C LYS A 113 -7.35 -45.29 4.12
N LYS A 114 -7.44 -43.97 4.07
CA LYS A 114 -6.35 -43.06 3.70
C LYS A 114 -5.88 -42.31 4.95
N ARG A 115 -4.57 -42.33 5.22
CA ARG A 115 -3.98 -41.55 6.31
C ARG A 115 -3.69 -40.14 5.83
N VAL A 116 -4.29 -39.14 6.48
CA VAL A 116 -4.02 -37.72 6.27
C VAL A 116 -3.12 -37.22 7.39
N TYR A 117 -2.14 -36.39 7.03
CA TYR A 117 -1.20 -35.79 7.95
C TYR A 117 -1.51 -34.31 8.12
N GLY A 118 -1.28 -33.80 9.32
CA GLY A 118 -1.42 -32.38 9.57
C GLY A 118 -0.58 -31.92 10.75
N GLN A 119 -0.65 -30.62 11.01
CA GLN A 119 0.05 -29.97 12.09
C GLN A 119 -0.93 -29.10 12.86
N PHE A 120 -0.99 -29.31 14.16
CA PHE A 120 -1.57 -28.36 15.10
C PHE A 120 -0.58 -27.26 15.40
N LYS A 121 -1.03 -26.02 15.26
CA LYS A 121 -0.27 -24.84 15.66
C LYS A 121 -1.10 -24.01 16.62
N VAL A 122 -0.54 -23.77 17.79
CA VAL A 122 -1.17 -22.98 18.85
C VAL A 122 -0.95 -21.51 18.57
N TYR A 123 -2.02 -20.75 18.70
CA TYR A 123 -2.05 -19.31 18.71
C TYR A 123 -2.69 -18.82 20.01
N ARG A 124 -2.41 -17.58 20.38
CA ARG A 124 -3.05 -16.91 21.52
C ARG A 124 -3.69 -15.61 21.07
N HIS A 125 -4.77 -15.21 21.73
CA HIS A 125 -5.41 -13.91 21.59
C HIS A 125 -6.11 -13.52 22.90
N TRP A 126 -6.38 -12.24 23.12
CA TRP A 126 -7.10 -11.66 24.26
C TRP A 126 -8.55 -11.32 23.89
N GLY A 127 -9.17 -12.14 23.04
CA GLY A 127 -10.51 -11.85 22.54
C GLY A 127 -10.58 -10.47 21.85
N PHE A 128 -11.62 -9.69 22.16
CA PHE A 128 -11.80 -8.32 21.65
C PHE A 128 -10.60 -7.41 21.91
N TRP A 129 -9.93 -7.60 23.06
CA TRP A 129 -8.81 -6.78 23.46
C TRP A 129 -7.57 -6.95 22.60
N SER A 130 -7.46 -8.06 21.85
CA SER A 130 -6.39 -8.21 20.85
C SER A 130 -6.37 -7.14 19.78
N LEU A 131 -7.51 -6.47 19.57
CA LEU A 131 -7.67 -5.40 18.58
C LEU A 131 -7.30 -4.02 19.13
N ILE A 132 -7.08 -3.87 20.44
CA ILE A 132 -6.69 -2.60 21.08
C ILE A 132 -5.57 -1.88 20.30
N PRO A 133 -4.44 -2.51 19.93
CA PRO A 133 -3.35 -1.78 19.29
C PRO A 133 -3.80 -1.10 17.99
N ALA A 134 -4.59 -1.82 17.17
CA ALA A 134 -5.11 -1.33 15.90
C ALA A 134 -6.26 -0.32 16.10
N LEU A 135 -7.17 -0.57 17.04
CA LEU A 135 -8.29 0.32 17.35
C LEU A 135 -7.81 1.65 17.93
N VAL A 136 -6.81 1.62 18.80
CA VAL A 136 -6.20 2.83 19.36
C VAL A 136 -5.49 3.62 18.27
N ALA A 137 -4.72 2.94 17.40
CA ALA A 137 -4.12 3.61 16.27
C ALA A 137 -5.18 4.25 15.35
N LEU A 138 -6.26 3.55 15.02
CA LEU A 138 -7.37 4.10 14.21
C LEU A 138 -8.06 5.29 14.88
N LEU A 139 -8.44 5.15 16.15
CA LEU A 139 -9.21 6.15 16.87
C LEU A 139 -8.38 7.39 17.17
N LEU A 140 -7.11 7.21 17.56
CA LEU A 140 -6.19 8.34 17.65
C LEU A 140 -5.99 9.00 16.30
N CYS A 141 -5.82 8.24 15.21
CA CYS A 141 -5.60 8.83 13.88
C CYS A 141 -6.80 9.68 13.45
N TRP A 142 -8.01 9.22 13.77
CA TRP A 142 -9.24 9.97 13.54
C TRP A 142 -9.31 11.27 14.37
N VAL A 143 -8.95 11.23 15.65
CA VAL A 143 -9.09 12.37 16.57
C VAL A 143 -7.95 13.37 16.43
N THR A 144 -6.70 12.90 16.30
CA THR A 144 -5.51 13.73 16.16
C THR A 144 -5.33 14.26 14.75
N ARG A 145 -5.91 13.59 13.75
CA ARG A 145 -5.64 13.79 12.32
C ARG A 145 -4.17 13.59 11.95
N GLU A 146 -3.43 12.88 12.80
CA GLU A 146 -1.98 12.73 12.69
C GLU A 146 -1.57 11.24 12.82
N PRO A 147 -0.97 10.62 11.79
CA PRO A 147 -0.70 9.18 11.80
C PRO A 147 0.44 8.81 12.76
N LEU A 148 1.46 9.65 12.89
CA LEU A 148 2.64 9.36 13.72
C LEU A 148 2.32 9.19 15.21
N PRO A 149 1.67 10.14 15.91
CA PRO A 149 1.30 9.95 17.32
C PRO A 149 0.30 8.80 17.50
N SER A 150 -0.52 8.53 16.48
CA SER A 150 -1.55 7.49 16.51
C SER A 150 -0.95 6.09 16.43
N LEU A 151 -0.02 5.86 15.51
CA LEU A 151 0.74 4.61 15.41
C LEU A 151 1.57 4.38 16.67
N PHE A 152 2.22 5.42 17.19
CA PHE A 152 2.96 5.32 18.45
C PHE A 152 2.03 4.97 19.62
N GLY A 153 0.85 5.59 19.71
CA GLY A 153 -0.16 5.25 20.72
C GLY A 153 -0.67 3.82 20.61
N GLY A 154 -0.86 3.31 19.39
CA GLY A 154 -1.17 1.89 19.15
C GLY A 154 -0.04 0.95 19.58
N VAL A 155 1.22 1.32 19.31
CA VAL A 155 2.42 0.57 19.75
C VAL A 155 2.47 0.50 21.27
N LEU A 156 2.29 1.63 21.97
CA LEU A 156 2.28 1.68 23.42
C LEU A 156 1.15 0.84 24.02
N ALA A 157 -0.08 1.02 23.52
CA ALA A 157 -1.25 0.28 23.97
C ALA A 157 -1.03 -1.23 23.81
N GLY A 158 -0.50 -1.68 22.68
CA GLY A 158 -0.24 -3.09 22.47
C GLY A 158 0.97 -3.65 23.21
N ALA A 159 2.03 -2.86 23.41
CA ALA A 159 3.16 -3.25 24.25
C ALA A 159 2.73 -3.49 25.71
N PHE A 160 1.92 -2.57 26.26
CA PHE A 160 1.38 -2.70 27.60
C PHE A 160 0.39 -3.85 27.75
N LEU A 161 -0.44 -4.09 26.73
CA LEU A 161 -1.30 -5.29 26.69
C LEU A 161 -0.48 -6.59 26.75
N LEU A 162 0.71 -6.61 26.14
CA LEU A 162 1.63 -7.75 26.17
C LEU A 162 2.47 -7.84 27.45
N GLY A 163 2.40 -6.85 28.33
CA GLY A 163 3.22 -6.75 29.55
C GLY A 163 4.65 -6.27 29.30
N SER A 164 4.95 -5.73 28.12
CA SER A 164 6.25 -5.15 27.76
C SER A 164 6.27 -3.66 28.09
N TYR A 165 6.74 -3.30 29.28
CA TYR A 165 6.80 -1.90 29.73
C TYR A 165 8.02 -1.14 29.23
N ASP A 166 9.08 -1.86 28.87
CA ASP A 166 10.29 -1.28 28.27
C ASP A 166 10.10 -1.12 26.77
N ILE A 167 9.62 0.06 26.39
CA ILE A 167 9.31 0.39 24.99
C ILE A 167 10.59 0.50 24.15
N THR A 168 11.70 0.88 24.77
CA THR A 168 12.98 1.06 24.09
C THR A 168 13.59 -0.28 23.71
N ASP A 169 13.99 -1.10 24.68
CA ASP A 169 14.80 -2.29 24.41
C ASP A 169 13.98 -3.52 24.06
N GLN A 170 12.73 -3.62 24.53
CA GLN A 170 11.87 -4.79 24.27
C GLN A 170 10.97 -4.60 23.04
N VAL A 171 10.71 -3.36 22.61
CA VAL A 171 9.74 -3.07 21.54
C VAL A 171 10.41 -2.40 20.34
N LEU A 172 10.98 -1.20 20.51
CA LEU A 172 11.52 -0.41 19.40
C LEU A 172 12.85 -0.99 18.88
N LEU A 173 13.80 -1.31 19.77
CA LEU A 173 15.12 -1.80 19.38
C LEU A 173 15.06 -3.11 18.57
N PRO A 174 14.29 -4.14 18.97
CA PRO A 174 14.17 -5.37 18.19
C PRO A 174 13.47 -5.13 16.83
N SER A 175 12.55 -4.17 16.79
CA SER A 175 11.87 -3.77 15.55
C SER A 175 12.85 -3.08 14.58
N LEU A 176 13.67 -2.15 15.08
CA LEU A 176 14.69 -1.42 14.32
C LEU A 176 15.81 -2.32 13.81
N MET A 177 16.26 -3.26 14.64
CA MET A 177 17.29 -4.24 14.29
C MET A 177 16.80 -5.30 13.29
N SER A 178 15.49 -5.39 13.04
CA SER A 178 14.97 -6.36 12.10
C SER A 178 15.47 -6.07 10.68
N LYS A 179 15.87 -7.11 9.96
CA LYS A 179 16.32 -7.02 8.56
C LYS A 179 15.30 -6.28 7.68
N GLN A 180 14.02 -6.45 7.99
CA GLN A 180 12.92 -5.79 7.29
C GLN A 180 12.94 -4.27 7.51
N THR A 181 12.96 -3.80 8.76
CA THR A 181 12.97 -2.37 9.08
C THR A 181 14.25 -1.69 8.57
N ALA A 182 15.41 -2.30 8.78
CA ALA A 182 16.68 -1.78 8.28
C ALA A 182 16.71 -1.68 6.74
N GLY A 183 16.21 -2.70 6.05
CA GLY A 183 16.12 -2.69 4.58
C GLY A 183 15.17 -1.62 4.04
N VAL A 184 14.09 -1.36 4.76
CA VAL A 184 13.13 -0.30 4.46
C VAL A 184 13.74 1.08 4.69
N LEU A 185 14.38 1.33 5.84
CA LEU A 185 15.05 2.60 6.13
C LEU A 185 16.16 2.90 5.12
N LEU A 186 16.99 1.92 4.77
CA LEU A 186 18.01 2.09 3.75
C LEU A 186 17.40 2.51 2.41
N LEU A 187 16.35 1.81 1.96
CA LEU A 187 15.73 2.12 0.67
C LEU A 187 15.05 3.49 0.66
N TYR A 188 14.23 3.79 1.67
CA TYR A 188 13.38 4.97 1.70
C TYR A 188 14.08 6.22 2.17
N LEU A 189 14.69 6.15 3.35
CA LEU A 189 15.30 7.32 3.97
C LEU A 189 16.58 7.69 3.22
N TRP A 190 17.44 6.73 2.94
CA TRP A 190 18.77 7.00 2.40
C TRP A 190 18.78 7.05 0.87
N LEU A 191 18.36 5.97 0.20
CA LEU A 191 18.54 5.87 -1.26
C LEU A 191 17.52 6.74 -2.02
N LEU A 192 16.23 6.60 -1.73
CA LEU A 192 15.18 7.41 -2.35
C LEU A 192 15.29 8.88 -1.91
N GLY A 193 15.33 9.15 -0.60
CA GLY A 193 15.49 10.50 -0.07
C GLY A 193 16.72 11.20 -0.66
N GLY A 194 17.87 10.52 -0.66
CA GLY A 194 19.09 11.02 -1.26
C GLY A 194 18.97 11.35 -2.75
N LEU A 195 18.38 10.45 -3.54
CA LEU A 195 18.23 10.65 -4.99
C LEU A 195 17.32 11.84 -5.31
N LEU A 196 16.21 11.97 -4.58
CA LEU A 196 15.30 13.12 -4.69
C LEU A 196 16.00 14.43 -4.32
N GLY A 197 16.81 14.41 -3.26
CA GLY A 197 17.62 15.55 -2.85
C GLY A 197 18.62 16.00 -3.92
N VAL A 198 19.31 15.05 -4.55
CA VAL A 198 20.23 15.33 -5.67
C VAL A 198 19.46 15.90 -6.87
N TRP A 199 18.34 15.31 -7.27
CA TRP A 199 17.51 15.84 -8.37
C TRP A 199 16.96 17.23 -8.12
N SER A 200 16.60 17.54 -6.88
CA SER A 200 16.18 18.89 -6.48
C SER A 200 17.32 19.90 -6.65
N LYS A 201 18.55 19.52 -6.29
CA LYS A 201 19.73 20.39 -6.42
C LYS A 201 20.26 20.54 -7.85
N THR A 202 20.08 19.53 -8.70
CA THR A 202 20.50 19.62 -10.11
C THR A 202 19.48 20.35 -10.99
N GLY A 203 18.24 20.55 -10.51
CA GLY A 203 17.17 21.09 -11.36
C GLY A 203 16.77 20.13 -12.50
N ALA A 204 17.07 18.83 -12.36
CA ALA A 204 16.77 17.78 -13.35
C ALA A 204 15.30 17.81 -13.81
N ALA A 205 14.42 17.95 -12.84
CA ALA A 205 13.03 18.34 -12.92
C ALA A 205 12.71 19.41 -13.98
N ARG A 206 13.29 20.59 -13.80
CA ARG A 206 13.08 21.80 -14.58
C ARG A 206 13.65 21.69 -15.99
N ALA A 207 14.80 21.03 -16.15
CA ALA A 207 15.40 20.84 -17.48
C ALA A 207 14.54 19.95 -18.40
N PHE A 208 13.91 18.91 -17.84
CA PHE A 208 13.01 18.04 -18.59
C PHE A 208 11.68 18.72 -18.92
N ALA A 209 11.12 19.40 -17.93
CA ALA A 209 10.00 20.32 -18.04
C ALA A 209 10.10 21.30 -19.22
N GLU A 210 11.18 22.08 -19.29
CA GLU A 210 11.42 23.06 -20.35
C GLU A 210 11.53 22.40 -21.75
N LEU A 211 12.14 21.20 -21.82
CA LEU A 211 12.22 20.43 -23.07
C LEU A 211 10.82 20.04 -23.57
N MET A 212 9.98 19.48 -22.69
CA MET A 212 8.63 19.04 -23.05
C MET A 212 7.78 20.22 -23.51
N THR A 213 7.87 21.35 -22.81
CA THR A 213 7.21 22.60 -23.19
C THR A 213 7.61 23.07 -24.59
N LYS A 214 8.92 23.15 -24.88
CA LYS A 214 9.43 23.67 -26.16
C LYS A 214 8.98 22.87 -27.38
N TYR A 215 8.88 21.54 -27.26
CA TYR A 215 8.65 20.67 -28.42
C TYR A 215 7.21 20.15 -28.55
N PHE A 216 6.46 20.02 -27.45
CA PHE A 216 5.16 19.33 -27.45
C PHE A 216 3.95 20.23 -27.26
N VAL A 217 4.13 21.47 -26.82
CA VAL A 217 3.00 22.34 -26.45
C VAL A 217 2.70 23.36 -27.55
N LYS A 218 1.45 23.33 -28.04
CA LYS A 218 0.94 24.17 -29.14
C LYS A 218 -0.38 24.88 -28.80
N GLY A 219 -0.91 24.67 -27.60
CA GLY A 219 -2.24 25.12 -27.18
C GLY A 219 -2.75 24.43 -25.90
N PRO A 220 -4.01 24.71 -25.47
CA PRO A 220 -4.52 24.27 -24.17
C PRO A 220 -4.57 22.74 -24.02
N ARG A 221 -5.07 22.02 -25.02
CA ARG A 221 -5.10 20.55 -25.01
C ARG A 221 -3.70 19.95 -24.86
N SER A 222 -2.74 20.43 -25.64
CA SER A 222 -1.37 19.93 -25.56
C SER A 222 -0.69 20.27 -24.23
N ALA A 223 -0.96 21.44 -23.65
CA ALA A 223 -0.43 21.82 -22.34
C ALA A 223 -0.96 20.89 -21.23
N LYS A 224 -2.26 20.58 -21.24
CA LYS A 224 -2.88 19.62 -20.31
C LYS A 224 -2.34 18.21 -20.47
N VAL A 225 -2.17 17.75 -21.71
CA VAL A 225 -1.60 16.43 -21.99
C VAL A 225 -0.14 16.37 -21.53
N VAL A 226 0.65 17.44 -21.73
CA VAL A 226 2.01 17.52 -21.22
C VAL A 226 2.04 17.49 -19.69
N ALA A 227 1.16 18.23 -18.99
CA ALA A 227 1.02 18.13 -17.54
C ALA A 227 0.73 16.70 -17.08
N TRP A 228 -0.23 16.04 -17.74
CA TRP A 228 -0.60 14.67 -17.42
C TRP A 228 0.55 13.70 -17.67
N VAL A 229 1.23 13.79 -18.82
CA VAL A 229 2.39 12.94 -19.16
C VAL A 229 3.53 13.15 -18.17
N LEU A 230 3.81 14.41 -17.80
CA LEU A 230 4.83 14.73 -16.80
C LEU A 230 4.49 14.07 -15.47
N GLY A 231 3.27 14.22 -14.94
CA GLY A 231 2.87 13.55 -13.70
C GLY A 231 2.97 12.03 -13.77
N VAL A 232 2.60 11.44 -14.92
CA VAL A 232 2.75 9.98 -15.14
C VAL A 232 4.22 9.56 -15.15
N ILE A 233 5.12 10.37 -15.69
CA ILE A 233 6.57 10.09 -15.69
C ILE A 233 7.17 10.29 -14.30
N PHE A 234 6.69 11.27 -13.54
CA PHE A 234 7.18 11.64 -12.20
C PHE A 234 6.50 10.90 -11.03
N PHE A 235 5.81 9.79 -11.30
CA PHE A 235 5.06 8.96 -10.33
C PHE A 235 5.85 8.43 -9.11
N GLN A 236 7.15 8.72 -9.00
CA GLN A 236 8.07 8.19 -7.98
C GLN A 236 7.77 8.69 -6.55
N GLY A 237 6.99 9.76 -6.40
CA GLY A 237 6.45 10.24 -5.12
C GLY A 237 5.40 11.34 -5.30
N GLY A 238 4.29 11.27 -4.56
CA GLY A 238 3.15 12.17 -4.73
C GLY A 238 3.55 13.64 -4.61
N THR A 239 4.15 14.02 -3.47
CA THR A 239 4.64 15.36 -3.15
C THR A 239 5.60 15.92 -4.21
N VAL A 240 6.59 15.12 -4.66
CA VAL A 240 7.60 15.57 -5.64
C VAL A 240 6.99 15.72 -7.02
N SER A 241 6.17 14.75 -7.45
CA SER A 241 5.44 14.83 -8.73
C SER A 241 4.61 16.09 -8.78
N THR A 242 3.82 16.34 -7.73
CA THR A 242 2.97 17.52 -7.61
C THR A 242 3.73 18.84 -7.74
N VAL A 243 4.81 19.00 -6.96
CA VAL A 243 5.60 20.24 -6.98
C VAL A 243 6.24 20.46 -8.33
N LEU A 244 6.87 19.41 -8.86
CA LEU A 244 7.63 19.47 -10.08
C LEU A 244 6.74 19.76 -11.28
N VAL A 245 5.67 19.01 -11.44
CA VAL A 245 4.72 19.15 -12.56
C VAL A 245 3.98 20.47 -12.43
N GLY A 246 3.48 20.81 -11.24
CA GLY A 246 2.74 22.05 -11.00
C GLY A 246 3.57 23.29 -11.35
N THR A 247 4.76 23.43 -10.76
CA THR A 247 5.64 24.60 -11.00
C THR A 247 6.16 24.68 -12.43
N THR A 248 6.38 23.53 -13.06
CA THR A 248 6.83 23.44 -14.45
C THR A 248 5.77 23.92 -15.43
N VAL A 249 4.55 23.40 -15.29
CA VAL A 249 3.54 23.54 -16.34
C VAL A 249 2.69 24.78 -16.12
N LYS A 250 2.65 25.34 -14.91
CA LYS A 250 1.87 26.53 -14.60
C LYS A 250 2.12 27.71 -15.56
N PRO A 251 3.35 28.23 -15.76
CA PRO A 251 3.55 29.40 -16.64
C PRO A 251 3.02 29.21 -18.07
N LEU A 252 3.11 27.97 -18.56
CA LEU A 252 2.63 27.56 -19.86
C LEU A 252 1.10 27.40 -19.90
N ALA A 253 0.53 26.84 -18.83
CA ALA A 253 -0.90 26.67 -18.68
C ALA A 253 -1.59 28.05 -18.67
N ASP A 254 -0.96 29.02 -18.00
CA ASP A 254 -1.41 30.40 -17.91
C ASP A 254 -1.44 31.08 -19.29
N GLU A 255 -0.37 30.93 -20.09
CA GLU A 255 -0.30 31.44 -21.46
C GLU A 255 -1.42 30.87 -22.36
N HIS A 256 -1.79 29.61 -22.12
CA HIS A 256 -2.86 28.93 -22.84
C HIS A 256 -4.22 29.01 -22.15
N LYS A 257 -4.41 29.97 -21.23
CA LYS A 257 -5.68 30.28 -20.57
C LYS A 257 -6.32 29.10 -19.84
N ILE A 258 -5.53 28.16 -19.30
CA ILE A 258 -6.00 27.03 -18.48
C ILE A 258 -6.25 27.54 -17.07
N SER A 259 -7.43 27.27 -16.53
CA SER A 259 -7.75 27.70 -15.16
C SER A 259 -6.84 26.98 -14.16
N HIS A 260 -6.48 27.63 -13.06
CA HIS A 260 -5.62 26.99 -12.07
C HIS A 260 -6.30 25.78 -11.42
N GLU A 261 -7.63 25.75 -11.28
CA GLU A 261 -8.39 24.57 -10.84
C GLU A 261 -8.24 23.40 -11.83
N GLU A 262 -8.32 23.67 -13.13
CA GLU A 262 -8.15 22.65 -14.19
C GLU A 262 -6.73 22.07 -14.15
N LEU A 263 -5.71 22.93 -13.99
CA LEU A 263 -4.33 22.48 -13.86
C LEU A 263 -4.11 21.68 -12.57
N SER A 264 -4.60 22.17 -11.43
CA SER A 264 -4.46 21.51 -10.13
C SER A 264 -5.09 20.11 -10.14
N TYR A 265 -6.28 19.99 -10.73
CA TYR A 265 -6.95 18.70 -10.91
C TYR A 265 -6.25 17.76 -11.91
N ILE A 266 -5.38 18.25 -12.80
CA ILE A 266 -4.54 17.35 -13.61
C ILE A 266 -3.33 16.88 -12.81
N VAL A 267 -2.70 17.79 -12.07
CA VAL A 267 -1.49 17.50 -11.28
C VAL A 267 -1.78 16.47 -10.19
N ASP A 268 -2.81 16.68 -9.37
CA ASP A 268 -3.07 15.87 -8.17
C ASP A 268 -3.34 14.38 -8.47
N PRO A 269 -4.21 14.00 -9.43
CA PRO A 269 -4.48 12.59 -9.71
C PRO A 269 -3.33 11.91 -10.46
N THR A 270 -2.40 12.68 -11.02
CA THR A 270 -1.09 12.21 -11.53
C THR A 270 0.02 12.23 -10.46
N ALA A 271 -0.34 12.38 -9.19
CA ALA A 271 0.53 12.18 -8.04
C ALA A 271 0.25 10.82 -7.38
N SER A 272 -0.58 10.79 -6.35
CA SER A 272 -0.84 9.58 -5.55
C SER A 272 -1.56 8.45 -6.33
N PRO A 273 -2.59 8.71 -7.16
CA PRO A 273 -3.25 7.65 -7.92
C PRO A 273 -2.34 6.95 -8.94
N ILE A 274 -1.57 7.68 -9.75
CA ILE A 274 -0.64 7.03 -10.68
C ILE A 274 0.48 6.29 -9.95
N ALA A 275 0.95 6.80 -8.81
CA ALA A 275 1.95 6.13 -7.99
C ALA A 275 1.48 4.75 -7.48
N SER A 276 0.17 4.56 -7.31
CA SER A 276 -0.40 3.25 -6.97
C SER A 276 -0.44 2.27 -8.16
N GLN A 277 -0.48 2.79 -9.40
CA GLN A 277 -0.55 2.00 -10.63
C GLN A 277 0.83 1.62 -11.16
N LEU A 278 1.73 2.60 -11.25
CA LEU A 278 3.11 2.41 -11.64
C LEU A 278 3.92 2.00 -10.42
N ALA A 279 3.77 0.73 -10.04
CA ALA A 279 4.36 0.12 -8.86
C ALA A 279 5.90 -0.04 -8.88
N PHE A 280 6.62 0.78 -9.66
CA PHE A 280 8.09 0.83 -9.72
C PHE A 280 8.69 1.96 -8.89
N ASN A 281 7.89 2.48 -7.96
CA ASN A 281 8.32 3.46 -6.98
C ASN A 281 8.52 2.78 -5.63
N ALA A 282 8.55 3.59 -4.58
CA ALA A 282 8.75 3.10 -3.24
C ALA A 282 7.59 2.19 -2.79
N TRP A 283 6.34 2.54 -3.10
CA TRP A 283 5.10 2.04 -2.48
C TRP A 283 5.03 0.53 -2.21
N PRO A 284 5.41 -0.38 -3.13
CA PRO A 284 5.41 -1.81 -2.84
C PRO A 284 6.25 -2.19 -1.62
N GLY A 285 7.41 -1.54 -1.44
CA GLY A 285 8.31 -1.75 -0.31
C GLY A 285 7.73 -1.28 1.03
N TYR A 286 6.94 -0.20 1.00
CA TYR A 286 6.20 0.30 2.16
C TYR A 286 5.05 -0.64 2.51
N ILE A 287 4.17 -0.89 1.55
CA ILE A 287 2.90 -1.56 1.78
C ILE A 287 3.08 -3.05 2.08
N GLN A 288 4.09 -3.71 1.48
CA GLN A 288 4.41 -5.10 1.83
C GLN A 288 4.67 -5.27 3.33
N SER A 289 5.08 -4.21 4.03
CA SER A 289 5.40 -4.30 5.45
C SER A 289 4.17 -4.46 6.34
N PHE A 290 2.98 -4.09 5.86
CA PHE A 290 1.72 -4.11 6.62
C PHE A 290 0.82 -5.29 6.30
N ILE A 291 1.01 -5.92 5.15
CA ILE A 291 0.12 -6.99 4.66
C ILE A 291 0.54 -8.38 5.12
N PHE A 292 1.43 -8.51 6.09
CA PHE A 292 1.78 -9.81 6.65
C PHE A 292 0.58 -10.41 7.40
N VAL A 293 0.13 -11.59 6.98
CA VAL A 293 -0.93 -12.35 7.67
C VAL A 293 -0.40 -13.70 8.14
N ALA A 294 -0.55 -13.97 9.45
CA ALA A 294 -0.04 -15.21 10.04
C ALA A 294 -0.80 -16.44 9.52
N GLY A 295 -0.06 -17.38 8.92
CA GLY A 295 -0.63 -18.62 8.37
C GLY A 295 -1.00 -18.54 6.90
N VAL A 296 -0.79 -17.40 6.24
CA VAL A 296 -0.99 -17.22 4.80
C VAL A 296 0.34 -17.39 4.08
N SER A 297 0.51 -18.48 3.31
CA SER A 297 1.78 -18.84 2.71
C SER A 297 2.23 -17.87 1.61
N PHE A 298 1.31 -17.33 0.82
CA PHE A 298 1.60 -16.37 -0.26
C PHE A 298 1.88 -14.94 0.24
N LEU A 299 1.89 -14.70 1.56
CA LEU A 299 2.32 -13.44 2.18
C LEU A 299 3.48 -13.67 3.17
N ALA A 300 4.08 -14.87 3.15
CA ALA A 300 5.00 -15.31 4.19
C ALA A 300 6.37 -14.60 4.14
N THR A 301 6.87 -14.30 2.94
CA THR A 301 8.12 -13.56 2.75
C THR A 301 7.89 -12.16 2.21
N GLU A 302 8.90 -11.29 2.34
CA GLU A 302 8.91 -9.96 1.73
C GLU A 302 8.69 -10.04 0.21
N ALA A 303 9.40 -10.96 -0.46
CA ALA A 303 9.24 -11.18 -1.90
C ALA A 303 7.81 -11.62 -2.28
N ASP A 304 7.20 -12.53 -1.51
CA ASP A 304 5.82 -12.96 -1.77
C ASP A 304 4.82 -11.81 -1.64
N ARG A 305 5.01 -10.94 -0.64
CA ARG A 305 4.16 -9.76 -0.41
C ARG A 305 4.32 -8.69 -1.49
N ILE A 306 5.55 -8.48 -1.98
CA ILE A 306 5.81 -7.62 -3.13
C ILE A 306 5.15 -8.22 -4.38
N ALA A 307 5.29 -9.53 -4.63
CA ALA A 307 4.62 -10.19 -5.75
C ALA A 307 3.08 -10.09 -5.66
N PHE A 308 2.53 -10.23 -4.46
CA PHE A 308 1.11 -10.03 -4.19
C PHE A 308 0.66 -8.58 -4.47
N PHE A 309 1.48 -7.59 -4.12
CA PHE A 309 1.23 -6.19 -4.46
C PHE A 309 1.09 -6.02 -5.98
N PHE A 310 2.08 -6.47 -6.76
CA PHE A 310 2.05 -6.35 -8.22
C PHE A 310 0.87 -7.09 -8.86
N LYS A 311 0.50 -8.26 -8.34
CA LYS A 311 -0.71 -8.98 -8.77
C LYS A 311 -2.00 -8.20 -8.48
N SER A 312 -1.98 -7.31 -7.50
CA SER A 312 -3.16 -6.56 -7.05
C SER A 312 -3.36 -5.23 -7.78
N VAL A 313 -2.30 -4.67 -8.38
CA VAL A 313 -2.32 -3.41 -9.13
C VAL A 313 -3.46 -3.34 -10.17
N PRO A 314 -3.72 -4.36 -11.01
CA PRO A 314 -4.80 -4.29 -12.01
C PRO A 314 -6.22 -4.16 -11.42
N PHE A 315 -6.37 -4.40 -10.12
CA PHE A 315 -7.64 -4.31 -9.40
C PHE A 315 -7.80 -2.99 -8.64
N CYS A 316 -6.80 -2.11 -8.64
CA CYS A 316 -6.89 -0.75 -8.10
C CYS A 316 -7.72 0.14 -9.05
N PHE A 317 -9.01 -0.17 -9.16
CA PHE A 317 -9.93 0.43 -10.12
C PHE A 317 -10.11 1.94 -9.97
N TYR A 318 -10.14 2.46 -8.74
CA TYR A 318 -10.26 3.91 -8.51
C TYR A 318 -9.06 4.64 -9.12
N ALA A 319 -7.84 4.19 -8.83
CA ALA A 319 -6.66 4.87 -9.33
C ALA A 319 -6.56 4.76 -10.87
N ILE A 320 -6.97 3.63 -11.47
CA ILE A 320 -7.11 3.51 -12.94
C ILE A 320 -8.11 4.55 -13.46
N PHE A 321 -9.30 4.61 -12.87
CA PHE A 321 -10.38 5.50 -13.32
C PHE A 321 -10.07 6.98 -13.06
N ALA A 322 -9.36 7.32 -11.99
CA ALA A 322 -8.93 8.68 -11.68
C ALA A 322 -7.89 9.17 -12.69
N VAL A 323 -6.85 8.38 -12.95
CA VAL A 323 -5.79 8.69 -13.94
C VAL A 323 -6.37 8.76 -15.36
N LEU A 324 -7.26 7.82 -15.70
CA LEU A 324 -7.93 7.83 -17.01
C LEU A 324 -8.90 9.01 -17.12
N GLY A 325 -9.62 9.33 -16.05
CA GLY A 325 -10.53 10.47 -15.98
C GLY A 325 -9.81 11.79 -16.23
N THR A 326 -8.66 12.01 -15.58
CA THR A 326 -7.83 13.20 -15.84
C THR A 326 -7.24 13.22 -17.24
N PHE A 327 -6.83 12.08 -17.78
CA PHE A 327 -6.39 11.99 -19.18
C PHE A 327 -7.51 12.41 -20.15
N LEU A 328 -8.72 11.89 -19.93
CA LEU A 328 -9.89 12.23 -20.74
C LEU A 328 -10.24 13.72 -20.63
N LEU A 329 -10.10 14.33 -19.45
CA LEU A 329 -10.23 15.78 -19.27
C LEU A 329 -9.13 16.56 -20.02
N ALA A 330 -7.87 16.08 -19.97
CA ALA A 330 -6.75 16.71 -20.64
C ALA A 330 -6.93 16.77 -22.17
N ILE A 331 -7.52 15.72 -22.78
CA ILE A 331 -7.87 15.68 -24.20
C ILE A 331 -9.26 16.27 -24.54
N GLU A 332 -9.96 16.86 -23.56
CA GLU A 332 -11.31 17.44 -23.69
C GLU A 332 -12.39 16.43 -24.12
N LYS A 333 -12.26 15.17 -23.69
CA LYS A 333 -13.25 14.10 -23.87
C LYS A 333 -13.73 13.53 -22.53
N SER A 334 -13.76 14.35 -21.48
CA SER A 334 -14.20 13.89 -20.16
C SER A 334 -15.65 13.41 -20.22
N PRO A 335 -15.95 12.19 -19.74
CA PRO A 335 -17.33 11.70 -19.68
C PRO A 335 -18.17 12.42 -18.62
N TYR A 336 -17.50 13.03 -17.64
CA TYR A 336 -18.13 13.78 -16.56
C TYR A 336 -17.22 14.92 -16.11
N THR A 337 -17.78 16.12 -16.08
CA THR A 337 -17.17 17.32 -15.49
C THR A 337 -18.23 17.96 -14.62
N ASN A 338 -17.93 18.19 -13.33
CA ASN A 338 -18.88 18.88 -12.46
C ASN A 338 -19.04 20.35 -12.88
N LYS A 339 -20.09 20.99 -12.35
CA LYS A 339 -20.43 22.37 -12.66
C LYS A 339 -19.35 23.38 -12.26
N GLU A 340 -18.68 23.15 -11.13
CA GLU A 340 -17.67 24.07 -10.59
C GLU A 340 -16.43 24.09 -11.48
N LEU A 341 -15.91 22.91 -11.86
CA LEU A 341 -14.79 22.77 -12.78
C LEU A 341 -15.15 23.27 -14.18
N GLN A 342 -16.37 23.00 -14.66
CA GLN A 342 -16.83 23.54 -15.94
C GLN A 342 -16.89 25.07 -15.92
N THR A 343 -17.36 25.66 -14.82
CA THR A 343 -17.41 27.13 -14.65
C THR A 343 -15.99 27.72 -14.66
N ALA A 344 -15.03 27.06 -14.01
CA ALA A 344 -13.63 27.48 -14.02
C ALA A 344 -13.02 27.41 -15.43
N ILE A 345 -13.29 26.33 -16.17
CA ILE A 345 -12.86 26.18 -17.57
C ILE A 345 -13.47 27.29 -18.44
N ASP A 346 -14.78 27.49 -18.37
CA ASP A 346 -15.47 28.49 -19.19
C ASP A 346 -15.00 29.91 -18.85
N ARG A 347 -14.73 30.20 -17.58
CA ARG A 347 -14.16 31.48 -17.13
C ARG A 347 -12.80 31.72 -17.78
N ALA A 348 -11.86 30.80 -17.61
CA ALA A 348 -10.51 30.97 -18.14
C ALA A 348 -10.49 31.07 -19.68
N ARG A 349 -11.30 30.25 -20.37
CA ARG A 349 -11.37 30.26 -21.84
C ARG A 349 -12.02 31.53 -22.40
N ASN A 350 -13.12 32.00 -21.80
CA ASN A 350 -13.90 33.12 -22.35
C ASN A 350 -13.38 34.48 -21.92
N THR A 351 -12.96 34.64 -20.65
CA THR A 351 -12.56 35.95 -20.10
C THR A 351 -11.04 36.09 -19.94
N GLY A 352 -10.30 34.97 -19.93
CA GLY A 352 -8.87 34.95 -19.62
C GLY A 352 -8.55 35.03 -18.12
N ALA A 353 -9.57 35.09 -17.24
CA ALA A 353 -9.36 35.05 -15.80
C ALA A 353 -9.10 33.61 -15.32
N LEU A 354 -7.86 33.34 -14.91
CA LEU A 354 -7.41 31.99 -14.53
C LEU A 354 -7.92 31.58 -13.14
N ASP A 355 -8.09 32.55 -12.25
CA ASP A 355 -8.58 32.38 -10.87
C ASP A 355 -10.03 32.82 -10.69
N ALA A 356 -10.69 32.30 -9.65
CA ALA A 356 -11.99 32.80 -9.20
C ALA A 356 -11.87 34.24 -8.64
N PRO A 357 -12.94 35.06 -8.71
CA PRO A 357 -12.89 36.47 -8.27
C PRO A 357 -12.53 36.66 -6.79
N ASP A 358 -12.82 35.67 -5.96
CA ASP A 358 -12.60 35.60 -4.52
C ASP A 358 -11.45 34.66 -4.12
N ALA A 359 -10.71 34.12 -5.09
CA ALA A 359 -9.59 33.23 -4.85
C ALA A 359 -8.45 33.94 -4.10
N THR A 360 -7.87 33.23 -3.12
CA THR A 360 -6.66 33.67 -2.40
C THR A 360 -5.56 32.63 -2.55
N PRO A 361 -4.91 32.54 -3.73
CA PRO A 361 -3.87 31.54 -3.98
C PRO A 361 -2.79 31.55 -2.92
N LEU A 362 -2.46 30.38 -2.41
CA LEU A 362 -1.30 30.17 -1.56
C LEU A 362 -0.04 30.26 -2.44
N SER A 363 0.46 31.48 -2.65
CA SER A 363 1.70 31.70 -3.42
C SER A 363 2.92 31.30 -2.60
N ALA A 364 3.50 30.14 -2.91
CA ALA A 364 4.79 29.75 -2.38
C ALA A 364 5.89 30.19 -3.34
N LYS A 365 6.29 31.47 -3.28
CA LYS A 365 7.51 31.98 -3.97
C LYS A 365 8.75 31.12 -3.66
N GLU A 366 8.78 30.42 -2.53
CA GLU A 366 9.87 29.52 -2.13
C GLU A 366 9.85 28.16 -2.85
N LEU A 367 8.69 27.68 -3.33
CA LEU A 367 8.57 26.42 -4.09
C LEU A 367 8.80 26.61 -5.60
N GLU A 368 8.67 27.83 -6.10
CA GLU A 368 9.01 28.20 -7.49
C GLU A 368 10.54 28.20 -7.74
N VAL A 369 11.35 28.16 -6.68
CA VAL A 369 12.81 28.25 -6.77
C VAL A 369 13.44 26.88 -6.58
N SER A 370 13.85 26.26 -7.69
CA SER A 370 14.87 25.20 -7.61
C SER A 370 16.14 25.82 -7.02
N ASP A 371 16.58 25.34 -5.85
CA ASP A 371 17.81 25.79 -5.16
C ASP A 371 19.05 25.22 -5.88
N ILE A 372 19.20 25.60 -7.15
CA ILE A 372 20.28 25.23 -8.04
C ILE A 372 21.49 26.09 -7.67
N PRO A 373 22.65 25.49 -7.34
CA PRO A 373 23.85 26.24 -7.03
C PRO A 373 24.26 27.18 -8.17
N GLU A 374 24.77 28.37 -7.82
CA GLU A 374 25.31 29.32 -8.79
C GLU A 374 26.40 28.65 -9.65
N GLY A 375 26.26 28.73 -10.97
CA GLY A 375 27.19 28.11 -11.93
C GLY A 375 26.83 26.67 -12.36
N TYR A 376 25.83 26.03 -11.75
CA TYR A 376 25.31 24.76 -12.24
C TYR A 376 24.20 24.97 -13.26
N THR A 377 24.34 24.36 -14.45
CA THR A 377 23.31 24.43 -15.51
C THR A 377 22.47 23.16 -15.50
N PRO A 378 21.16 23.26 -15.20
CA PRO A 378 20.25 22.13 -15.24
C PRO A 378 20.27 21.46 -16.61
N HIS A 379 20.28 20.12 -16.63
CA HIS A 379 20.26 19.39 -17.87
C HIS A 379 19.46 18.10 -17.77
N ILE A 380 18.86 17.74 -18.90
CA ILE A 380 18.01 16.56 -19.06
C ILE A 380 18.71 15.25 -18.69
N ILE A 381 20.05 15.20 -18.82
CA ILE A 381 20.83 14.00 -18.47
C ILE A 381 20.82 13.72 -16.96
N ASP A 382 20.76 14.77 -16.14
CA ASP A 382 20.71 14.64 -14.68
C ASP A 382 19.41 13.97 -14.24
N PHE A 383 18.39 14.01 -15.09
CA PHE A 383 17.14 13.30 -14.92
C PHE A 383 17.17 11.89 -15.53
N PHE A 384 17.39 11.80 -16.85
CA PHE A 384 17.19 10.57 -17.60
C PHE A 384 18.21 9.48 -17.28
N ALA A 385 19.49 9.83 -17.03
CA ALA A 385 20.50 8.80 -16.80
C ALA A 385 20.28 8.03 -15.49
N PRO A 386 20.02 8.68 -14.33
CA PRO A 386 19.62 7.98 -13.11
C PRO A 386 18.29 7.22 -13.26
N LEU A 387 17.31 7.80 -13.95
CA LEU A 387 16.00 7.14 -14.17
C LEU A 387 16.14 5.86 -15.00
N PHE A 388 16.85 5.90 -16.13
CA PHE A 388 17.06 4.71 -16.96
C PHE A 388 17.92 3.66 -16.27
N THR A 389 18.87 4.08 -15.43
CA THR A 389 19.65 3.14 -14.61
C THR A 389 18.78 2.46 -13.57
N LEU A 390 17.90 3.21 -12.89
CA LEU A 390 16.93 2.67 -11.94
C LEU A 390 16.02 1.64 -12.62
N ILE A 391 15.39 2.03 -13.73
CA ILE A 391 14.45 1.17 -14.47
C ILE A 391 15.20 -0.05 -15.04
N GLY A 392 16.36 0.15 -15.67
CA GLY A 392 17.15 -0.90 -16.28
C GLY A 392 17.62 -1.96 -15.28
N ILE A 393 18.08 -1.55 -14.09
CA ILE A 393 18.49 -2.51 -13.04
C ILE A 393 17.27 -3.19 -12.42
N ALA A 394 16.18 -2.46 -12.17
CA ALA A 394 14.96 -3.04 -11.60
C ALA A 394 14.38 -4.13 -12.54
N ILE A 395 14.26 -3.83 -13.83
CA ILE A 395 13.78 -4.78 -14.85
C ILE A 395 14.80 -5.89 -15.09
N GLY A 396 16.08 -5.56 -15.25
CA GLY A 396 17.13 -6.54 -15.50
C GLY A 396 17.25 -7.58 -14.39
N THR A 397 17.17 -7.15 -13.12
CA THR A 397 17.18 -8.06 -11.97
C THR A 397 15.90 -8.89 -11.84
N PHE A 398 14.75 -8.31 -12.20
CA PHE A 398 13.49 -9.07 -12.29
C PHE A 398 13.58 -10.20 -13.32
N ILE A 399 14.11 -9.92 -14.52
CA ILE A 399 14.29 -10.93 -15.57
C ILE A 399 15.30 -12.00 -15.14
N ALA A 400 16.42 -11.60 -14.55
CA ALA A 400 17.51 -12.51 -14.19
C ALA A 400 17.23 -13.37 -12.94
N THR A 401 16.53 -12.83 -11.94
CA THR A 401 16.38 -13.47 -10.63
C THR A 401 14.92 -13.77 -10.24
N GLY A 402 13.95 -13.39 -11.08
CA GLY A 402 12.52 -13.55 -10.81
C GLY A 402 11.95 -12.55 -9.80
N SER A 403 12.77 -11.63 -9.27
CA SER A 403 12.34 -10.56 -8.36
C SER A 403 13.16 -9.29 -8.56
N PRO A 404 12.55 -8.09 -8.53
CA PRO A 404 13.30 -6.85 -8.74
C PRO A 404 14.14 -6.52 -7.50
N ASN A 405 15.45 -6.33 -7.68
CA ASN A 405 16.34 -5.87 -6.61
C ASN A 405 16.30 -4.34 -6.50
N VAL A 406 15.20 -3.83 -5.97
CA VAL A 406 14.91 -2.39 -5.87
C VAL A 406 16.03 -1.60 -5.16
N ARG A 407 16.61 -2.15 -4.09
CA ARG A 407 17.74 -1.52 -3.37
C ARG A 407 18.97 -1.30 -4.25
N TRP A 408 19.27 -2.24 -5.17
CA TRP A 408 20.38 -2.08 -6.11
C TRP A 408 20.08 -1.02 -7.16
N ALA A 409 18.86 -1.03 -7.69
CA ALA A 409 18.40 -0.05 -8.67
C ALA A 409 18.52 1.39 -8.13
N PHE A 410 17.99 1.64 -6.94
CA PHE A 410 18.08 2.94 -6.29
C PHE A 410 19.51 3.31 -5.90
N GLY A 411 20.31 2.36 -5.40
CA GLY A 411 21.71 2.61 -5.05
C GLY A 411 22.56 3.02 -6.24
N ALA A 412 22.42 2.32 -7.37
CA ALA A 412 23.13 2.65 -8.60
C ALA A 412 22.64 3.97 -9.22
N ALA A 413 21.33 4.21 -9.22
CA ALA A 413 20.76 5.47 -9.72
C ALA A 413 21.24 6.68 -8.90
N LEU A 414 21.24 6.56 -7.57
CA LEU A 414 21.78 7.59 -6.68
C LEU A 414 23.27 7.84 -6.94
N ALA A 415 24.07 6.77 -7.01
CA ALA A 415 25.51 6.88 -7.28
C ALA A 415 25.76 7.57 -8.62
N LEU A 416 25.02 7.20 -9.67
CA LEU A 416 25.12 7.84 -10.99
C LEU A 416 24.69 9.32 -10.95
N ALA A 417 23.61 9.65 -10.26
CA ALA A 417 23.15 11.03 -10.11
C ALA A 417 24.20 11.90 -9.42
N MET A 418 24.81 11.38 -8.35
CA MET A 418 25.89 12.05 -7.64
C MET A 418 27.14 12.24 -8.51
N LEU A 419 27.55 11.20 -9.25
CA LEU A 419 28.70 11.27 -10.15
C LEU A 419 28.48 12.28 -11.29
N LEU A 420 27.29 12.31 -11.89
CA LEU A 420 26.94 13.27 -12.93
C LEU A 420 26.92 14.71 -12.41
N ALA A 421 26.33 14.93 -11.23
CA ALA A 421 26.31 16.24 -10.60
C ALA A 421 27.74 16.76 -10.35
N LEU A 422 28.64 15.92 -9.80
CA LEU A 422 30.05 16.28 -9.59
C LEU A 422 30.78 16.53 -10.91
N ALA A 423 30.62 15.63 -11.90
CA ALA A 423 31.30 15.73 -13.19
C ALA A 423 30.89 16.97 -13.99
N ARG A 424 29.66 17.46 -13.78
CA ARG A 424 29.13 18.70 -14.40
C ARG A 424 29.43 19.97 -13.61
N GLY A 425 30.22 19.88 -12.53
CA GLY A 425 30.73 21.05 -11.81
C GLY A 425 29.97 21.41 -10.53
N MET A 426 29.08 20.56 -10.02
CA MET A 426 28.50 20.77 -8.68
C MET A 426 29.56 20.51 -7.60
N SER A 427 29.65 21.38 -6.60
CA SER A 427 30.55 21.16 -5.45
C SER A 427 30.06 19.99 -4.60
N LEU A 428 30.99 19.26 -3.97
CA LEU A 428 30.64 18.17 -3.06
C LEU A 428 29.79 18.65 -1.88
N GLN A 429 29.99 19.88 -1.42
CA GLN A 429 29.21 20.46 -0.33
C GLN A 429 27.74 20.63 -0.74
N HIS A 430 27.45 21.25 -1.88
CA HIS A 430 26.08 21.39 -2.37
C HIS A 430 25.42 20.04 -2.67
N LEU A 431 26.19 19.06 -3.14
CA LEU A 431 25.70 17.70 -3.34
C LEU A 431 25.31 17.03 -2.02
N MET A 432 26.15 17.14 -0.98
CA MET A 432 25.86 16.60 0.36
C MET A 432 24.70 17.31 1.03
N ASP A 433 24.59 18.63 0.84
CA ASP A 433 23.43 19.41 1.30
C ASP A 433 22.15 18.94 0.60
N GLY A 434 22.20 18.72 -0.72
CA GLY A 434 21.10 18.15 -1.49
C GLY A 434 20.68 16.78 -0.97
N PHE A 435 21.63 15.86 -0.84
CA PHE A 435 21.40 14.52 -0.28
C PHE A 435 20.76 14.59 1.12
N GLY A 436 21.31 15.43 2.01
CA GLY A 436 20.80 15.63 3.37
C GLY A 436 19.40 16.22 3.40
N ASN A 437 19.11 17.23 2.58
CA ASN A 437 17.78 17.83 2.48
C ASN A 437 16.75 16.85 1.90
N GLY A 438 17.15 16.02 0.94
CA GLY A 438 16.34 14.92 0.44
C GLY A 438 15.97 13.91 1.54
N MET A 439 16.95 13.48 2.36
CA MET A 439 16.68 12.62 3.52
C MET A 439 15.74 13.27 4.53
N LYS A 440 15.91 14.56 4.83
CA LYS A 440 14.99 15.32 5.71
C LYS A 440 13.58 15.31 5.15
N GLY A 441 13.42 15.48 3.84
CA GLY A 441 12.13 15.50 3.16
C GLY A 441 11.33 14.20 3.29
N VAL A 442 12.00 13.04 3.45
CA VAL A 442 11.34 11.74 3.57
C VAL A 442 11.39 11.14 5.00
N LEU A 443 11.95 11.87 5.97
CA LEU A 443 12.15 11.39 7.34
C LEU A 443 10.85 11.02 8.04
N LEU A 444 9.82 11.86 7.91
CA LEU A 444 8.52 11.63 8.55
C LEU A 444 7.91 10.30 8.08
N GLY A 445 7.95 10.04 6.77
CA GLY A 445 7.56 8.76 6.21
C GLY A 445 8.35 7.62 6.83
N ALA A 446 9.69 7.70 6.84
CA ALA A 446 10.55 6.66 7.41
C ALA A 446 10.22 6.32 8.88
N VAL A 447 9.88 7.30 9.72
CA VAL A 447 9.48 7.06 11.12
C VAL A 447 8.10 6.39 11.20
N ILE A 448 7.14 6.82 10.39
CA ILE A 448 5.83 6.16 10.26
C ILE A 448 6.00 4.68 9.90
N LEU A 449 6.92 4.37 8.98
CA LEU A 449 7.25 2.99 8.58
C LEU A 449 7.73 2.14 9.77
N VAL A 450 8.63 2.68 10.59
CA VAL A 450 9.14 1.98 11.78
C VAL A 450 8.01 1.69 12.76
N PHE A 451 7.17 2.68 13.09
CA PHE A 451 6.07 2.48 14.03
C PHE A 451 5.01 1.53 13.50
N ALA A 452 4.71 1.59 12.21
CA ALA A 452 3.73 0.71 11.61
C ALA A 452 4.22 -0.74 11.53
N ILE A 453 5.49 -1.00 11.22
CA ILE A 453 6.10 -2.34 11.33
C ILE A 453 6.04 -2.84 12.78
N THR A 454 6.36 -1.97 13.73
CA THR A 454 6.31 -2.28 15.16
C THR A 454 4.89 -2.63 15.60
N LEU A 455 3.89 -1.85 15.18
CA LEU A 455 2.48 -2.10 15.45
C LEU A 455 2.01 -3.42 14.83
N GLY A 456 2.43 -3.73 13.60
CA GLY A 456 2.14 -5.01 12.94
C GLY A 456 2.73 -6.21 13.70
N ASN A 457 3.95 -6.09 14.19
CA ASN A 457 4.59 -7.11 15.03
C ASN A 457 3.84 -7.31 16.36
N ILE A 458 3.44 -6.22 17.01
CA ILE A 458 2.65 -6.26 18.24
C ILE A 458 1.27 -6.89 17.99
N SER A 459 0.55 -6.47 16.94
CA SER A 459 -0.75 -7.03 16.56
C SER A 459 -0.70 -8.55 16.31
N LYS A 460 0.40 -9.02 15.72
CA LYS A 460 0.67 -10.46 15.56
C LYS A 460 0.89 -11.16 16.91
N MET A 461 1.54 -10.51 17.86
CA MET A 461 1.79 -11.05 19.20
C MET A 461 0.55 -11.03 20.11
N THR A 462 -0.32 -10.03 19.96
CA THR A 462 -1.62 -9.93 20.66
C THR A 462 -2.67 -10.85 20.04
N GLY A 463 -2.46 -11.34 18.81
CA GLY A 463 -3.35 -12.32 18.18
C GLY A 463 -4.61 -11.73 17.55
N GLY A 464 -4.62 -10.44 17.20
CA GLY A 464 -5.80 -9.75 16.63
C GLY A 464 -6.36 -10.47 15.41
N GLY A 465 -5.49 -10.88 14.49
CA GLY A 465 -5.90 -11.64 13.30
C GLY A 465 -6.49 -13.03 13.60
N VAL A 466 -6.15 -13.65 14.73
CA VAL A 466 -6.73 -14.95 15.13
C VAL A 466 -8.13 -14.75 15.69
N TYR A 467 -8.30 -13.74 16.54
CA TYR A 467 -9.60 -13.38 17.08
C TYR A 467 -10.61 -12.97 16.01
N LEU A 468 -10.20 -12.17 15.01
CA LEU A 468 -11.11 -11.76 13.92
C LEU A 468 -11.63 -12.95 13.12
N VAL A 469 -10.80 -14.00 12.94
CA VAL A 469 -11.22 -15.25 12.29
C VAL A 469 -12.33 -15.93 13.07
N GLU A 470 -12.23 -15.97 14.40
CA GLU A 470 -13.24 -16.58 15.26
C GLU A 470 -14.53 -15.76 15.34
N LEU A 471 -14.43 -14.42 15.42
CA LEU A 471 -15.57 -13.54 15.62
C LEU A 471 -16.38 -13.29 14.35
N LEU A 472 -15.70 -12.99 13.24
CA LEU A 472 -16.33 -12.38 12.06
C LEU A 472 -16.41 -13.30 10.85
N GLY A 473 -15.87 -14.51 10.92
CA GLY A 473 -15.84 -15.44 9.80
C GLY A 473 -17.21 -15.68 9.17
N THR A 474 -18.27 -15.80 9.98
CA THR A 474 -19.63 -16.12 9.52
C THR A 474 -20.57 -14.91 9.44
N SER A 475 -20.21 -13.77 10.04
CA SER A 475 -21.13 -12.65 10.29
C SER A 475 -21.14 -11.59 9.19
N ILE A 476 -20.03 -11.44 8.44
CA ILE A 476 -19.92 -10.43 7.38
C ILE A 476 -20.12 -11.09 6.00
N PRO A 477 -21.11 -10.65 5.21
CA PRO A 477 -21.23 -11.07 3.82
C PRO A 477 -19.99 -10.69 3.03
N TYR A 478 -19.32 -11.68 2.44
CA TYR A 478 -18.04 -11.50 1.76
C TYR A 478 -18.09 -10.41 0.64
N TRP A 479 -19.22 -10.24 -0.04
CA TRP A 479 -19.37 -9.24 -1.12
C TRP A 479 -19.38 -7.78 -0.63
N MET A 480 -19.65 -7.55 0.66
CA MET A 480 -19.76 -6.21 1.24
C MET A 480 -18.43 -5.71 1.81
N LEU A 481 -17.53 -6.62 2.19
CA LEU A 481 -16.28 -6.27 2.86
C LEU A 481 -15.39 -5.29 2.05
N PRO A 482 -15.15 -5.46 0.74
CA PRO A 482 -14.32 -4.51 -0.01
C PRO A 482 -14.86 -3.08 0.05
N VAL A 483 -16.18 -2.89 -0.07
CA VAL A 483 -16.82 -1.57 -0.02
C VAL A 483 -16.73 -0.97 1.37
N LEU A 484 -16.91 -1.77 2.43
CA LEU A 484 -16.72 -1.30 3.80
C LEU A 484 -15.27 -0.86 4.07
N LEU A 485 -14.31 -1.63 3.57
CA LEU A 485 -12.89 -1.30 3.70
C LEU A 485 -12.55 -0.03 2.92
N GLN A 486 -13.08 0.14 1.71
CA GLN A 486 -12.95 1.35 0.91
C GLN A 486 -13.52 2.56 1.67
N LEU A 487 -14.77 2.49 2.16
CA LEU A 487 -15.39 3.61 2.87
C LEU A 487 -14.61 3.96 4.14
N LEU A 488 -14.18 2.96 4.90
CA LEU A 488 -13.36 3.16 6.09
C LEU A 488 -12.07 3.91 5.74
N THR A 489 -11.35 3.49 4.71
CA THR A 489 -10.08 4.11 4.33
C THR A 489 -10.25 5.48 3.69
N MET A 490 -11.32 5.70 2.91
CA MET A 490 -11.69 7.03 2.40
C MET A 490 -11.85 8.03 3.53
N VAL A 491 -12.59 7.66 4.58
CA VAL A 491 -12.87 8.62 5.66
C VAL A 491 -11.65 8.85 6.54
N ILE A 492 -10.84 7.82 6.82
CA ILE A 492 -9.58 7.98 7.56
C ILE A 492 -8.62 8.86 6.77
N ALA A 493 -8.39 8.56 5.48
CA ALA A 493 -7.46 9.31 4.65
C ALA A 493 -7.93 10.76 4.43
N PHE A 494 -9.23 10.98 4.23
CA PHE A 494 -9.79 12.33 4.13
C PHE A 494 -9.60 13.12 5.42
N SER A 495 -9.78 12.49 6.58
CA SER A 495 -9.63 13.15 7.88
C SER A 495 -8.18 13.42 8.27
N THR A 496 -7.24 12.64 7.75
CA THR A 496 -5.81 12.70 8.11
C THR A 496 -4.95 13.36 7.04
N GLY A 497 -5.48 13.54 5.82
CA GLY A 497 -4.74 14.11 4.70
C GLY A 497 -3.57 13.25 4.24
N THR A 498 -3.63 11.93 4.41
CA THR A 498 -2.50 11.06 4.02
C THR A 498 -2.92 9.64 3.65
N SER A 499 -2.54 9.22 2.44
CA SER A 499 -2.70 7.82 2.01
C SER A 499 -1.73 6.91 2.74
N TRP A 500 -0.50 7.38 3.00
CA TRP A 500 0.53 6.58 3.65
C TRP A 500 0.19 6.27 5.09
N GLY A 501 -0.25 7.27 5.86
CA GLY A 501 -0.71 7.05 7.23
C GLY A 501 -1.89 6.08 7.27
N THR A 502 -2.82 6.20 6.33
CA THR A 502 -3.98 5.31 6.23
C THR A 502 -3.59 3.87 5.93
N TYR A 503 -2.63 3.61 5.03
CA TYR A 503 -2.09 2.26 4.78
C TYR A 503 -1.54 1.60 6.03
N ALA A 504 -0.71 2.34 6.78
CA ALA A 504 -0.06 1.85 7.99
C ALA A 504 -1.06 1.40 9.05
N VAL A 505 -2.21 2.06 9.13
CA VAL A 505 -3.24 1.76 10.13
C VAL A 505 -4.27 0.73 9.61
N ALA A 506 -4.66 0.81 8.33
CA ALA A 506 -5.74 -0.01 7.78
C ALA A 506 -5.30 -1.43 7.39
N PHE A 507 -4.15 -1.61 6.74
CA PHE A 507 -3.73 -2.94 6.25
C PHE A 507 -3.55 -4.01 7.34
N PRO A 508 -2.95 -3.70 8.51
CA PRO A 508 -2.81 -4.68 9.59
C PRO A 508 -4.15 -5.24 10.10
N LEU A 509 -5.25 -4.52 9.88
CA LEU A 509 -6.61 -4.95 10.22
C LEU A 509 -7.31 -5.61 9.03
N ALA A 510 -7.26 -4.97 7.87
CA ALA A 510 -8.00 -5.37 6.69
C ALA A 510 -7.54 -6.72 6.13
N MET A 511 -6.23 -6.98 6.10
CA MET A 511 -5.70 -8.20 5.47
C MET A 511 -6.02 -9.47 6.27
N PRO A 512 -5.83 -9.51 7.61
CA PRO A 512 -6.32 -10.65 8.40
C PRO A 512 -7.83 -10.84 8.34
N LEU A 513 -8.60 -9.75 8.31
CA LEU A 513 -10.07 -9.81 8.20
C LEU A 513 -10.52 -10.37 6.84
N ALA A 514 -9.89 -9.96 5.74
CA ALA A 514 -10.18 -10.48 4.42
C ALA A 514 -9.91 -12.00 4.35
N TRP A 515 -8.79 -12.46 4.93
CA TRP A 515 -8.49 -13.89 5.02
C TRP A 515 -9.51 -14.66 5.86
N ALA A 516 -9.92 -14.10 7.00
CA ALA A 516 -10.94 -14.66 7.89
C ALA A 516 -12.27 -14.90 7.17
N VAL A 517 -12.80 -13.83 6.55
CA VAL A 517 -14.09 -13.86 5.86
C VAL A 517 -14.05 -14.82 4.68
N ALA A 518 -12.93 -14.88 3.94
CA ALA A 518 -12.77 -15.81 2.84
C ALA A 518 -12.82 -17.28 3.27
N GLY A 519 -12.10 -17.63 4.35
CA GLY A 519 -12.04 -18.99 4.86
C GLY A 519 -13.37 -19.48 5.40
N ALA A 520 -14.05 -18.64 6.18
CA ALA A 520 -15.32 -19.02 6.83
C ALA A 520 -16.52 -19.03 5.86
N ASN A 521 -16.50 -18.24 4.79
CA ASN A 521 -17.48 -18.35 3.70
C ASN A 521 -17.15 -19.45 2.67
N GLY A 522 -16.05 -20.19 2.86
CA GLY A 522 -15.65 -21.28 1.96
C GLY A 522 -15.40 -20.83 0.53
N LEU A 523 -14.83 -19.63 0.33
CA LEU A 523 -14.57 -19.09 -1.01
C LEU A 523 -13.56 -19.96 -1.77
N ALA A 524 -13.82 -20.20 -3.05
CA ALA A 524 -12.98 -21.06 -3.90
C ALA A 524 -11.60 -20.45 -4.17
N HIS A 525 -11.51 -19.11 -4.19
CA HIS A 525 -10.29 -18.35 -4.49
C HIS A 525 -10.01 -17.29 -3.42
N PRO A 526 -9.50 -17.70 -2.23
CA PRO A 526 -9.27 -16.77 -1.13
C PRO A 526 -8.12 -15.77 -1.40
N GLU A 527 -7.10 -16.15 -2.18
CA GLU A 527 -6.04 -15.22 -2.64
C GLU A 527 -6.62 -14.07 -3.47
N PHE A 528 -7.48 -14.39 -4.44
CA PHE A 528 -8.15 -13.39 -5.29
C PHE A 528 -9.04 -12.45 -4.45
N TYR A 529 -9.82 -13.00 -3.51
CA TYR A 529 -10.62 -12.18 -2.62
C TYR A 529 -9.79 -11.22 -1.77
N MET A 530 -8.64 -11.68 -1.26
CA MET A 530 -7.70 -10.81 -0.55
C MET A 530 -7.12 -9.73 -1.46
N THR A 531 -6.82 -10.03 -2.72
CA THR A 531 -6.39 -9.04 -3.71
C THR A 531 -7.42 -7.94 -3.90
N ILE A 532 -8.72 -8.29 -3.99
CA ILE A 532 -9.79 -7.29 -4.10
C ILE A 532 -9.90 -6.42 -2.84
N CYS A 533 -9.85 -7.03 -1.65
CA CYS A 533 -9.88 -6.27 -0.39
C CYS A 533 -8.65 -5.37 -0.23
N PHE A 534 -7.48 -5.85 -0.65
CA PHE A 534 -6.24 -5.10 -0.67
C PHE A 534 -6.36 -3.87 -1.60
N ALA A 535 -6.86 -4.06 -2.83
CA ALA A 535 -7.06 -2.99 -3.78
C ALA A 535 -8.08 -1.95 -3.29
N ALA A 536 -9.16 -2.39 -2.62
CA ALA A 536 -10.14 -1.48 -2.04
C ALA A 536 -9.56 -0.60 -0.92
N VAL A 537 -8.68 -1.16 -0.07
CA VAL A 537 -7.96 -0.40 0.96
C VAL A 537 -6.97 0.58 0.32
N MET A 538 -6.21 0.11 -0.69
CA MET A 538 -5.28 0.94 -1.46
C MET A 538 -6.00 2.19 -1.98
N ASP A 539 -7.00 1.95 -2.82
CA ASP A 539 -7.71 2.99 -3.55
C ASP A 539 -8.53 3.92 -2.66
N GLY A 540 -9.18 3.39 -1.62
CA GLY A 540 -9.91 4.23 -0.68
C GLY A 540 -8.97 5.17 0.08
N SER A 541 -7.74 4.73 0.39
CA SER A 541 -6.74 5.60 1.04
C SER A 541 -6.22 6.66 0.08
N VAL A 542 -5.97 6.32 -1.19
CA VAL A 542 -5.57 7.31 -2.22
C VAL A 542 -6.67 8.34 -2.44
N TYR A 543 -7.93 7.89 -2.56
CA TYR A 543 -9.06 8.79 -2.75
C TYR A 543 -9.14 9.82 -1.61
N GLY A 544 -9.10 9.34 -0.36
CA GLY A 544 -9.29 10.22 0.78
C GLY A 544 -8.16 11.23 0.92
N ASP A 545 -6.92 10.80 0.67
CA ASP A 545 -5.74 11.66 0.60
C ASP A 545 -5.95 12.79 -0.41
N GLN A 546 -6.22 12.42 -1.66
CA GLN A 546 -6.43 13.34 -2.77
C GLN A 546 -7.59 14.32 -2.51
N CYS A 547 -8.66 13.89 -1.85
CA CYS A 547 -9.81 14.77 -1.62
C CYS A 547 -9.67 15.66 -0.38
N SER A 548 -8.63 15.47 0.44
CA SER A 548 -8.53 16.13 1.74
C SER A 548 -7.98 17.55 1.63
N PRO A 549 -8.63 18.57 2.24
CA PRO A 549 -8.10 19.94 2.25
C PRO A 549 -6.83 20.11 3.09
N ILE A 550 -6.45 19.10 3.87
CA ILE A 550 -5.24 19.13 4.70
C ILE A 550 -4.16 18.18 4.18
N SER A 551 -4.38 17.52 3.04
CA SER A 551 -3.37 16.66 2.43
C SER A 551 -2.22 17.46 1.86
N ASP A 552 -0.99 16.97 2.05
CA ASP A 552 0.21 17.55 1.48
C ASP A 552 0.13 17.58 -0.06
N THR A 553 -0.33 16.49 -0.68
CA THR A 553 -0.49 16.41 -2.14
C THR A 553 -1.55 17.37 -2.66
N THR A 554 -2.67 17.52 -1.97
CA THR A 554 -3.74 18.47 -2.35
C THR A 554 -3.30 19.92 -2.16
N VAL A 555 -2.65 20.23 -1.03
CA VAL A 555 -2.13 21.58 -0.73
C VAL A 555 -1.03 21.97 -1.70
N LEU A 556 -0.07 21.07 -1.97
CA LEU A 556 1.00 21.33 -2.94
C LEU A 556 0.45 21.43 -4.36
N SER A 557 -0.58 20.66 -4.72
CA SER A 557 -1.19 20.76 -6.05
C SER A 557 -1.79 22.15 -6.24
N ALA A 558 -2.55 22.64 -5.26
CA ALA A 558 -3.10 23.99 -5.29
C ALA A 558 -1.99 25.06 -5.33
N MET A 559 -1.02 24.99 -4.42
CA MET A 559 0.08 25.96 -4.34
C MET A 559 0.91 26.03 -5.62
N CYS A 560 1.32 24.88 -6.16
CA CYS A 560 2.21 24.82 -7.32
C CYS A 560 1.49 25.11 -8.64
N SER A 561 0.17 24.91 -8.71
CA SER A 561 -0.66 25.33 -9.86
C SER A 561 -1.13 26.78 -9.77
N GLY A 562 -0.97 27.44 -8.61
CA GLY A 562 -1.47 28.80 -8.39
C GLY A 562 -2.97 28.87 -8.05
N CYS A 563 -3.60 27.74 -7.73
CA CYS A 563 -5.02 27.65 -7.39
C CYS A 563 -5.27 27.99 -5.91
N ASP A 564 -6.42 28.58 -5.60
CA ASP A 564 -6.93 28.56 -4.22
C ASP A 564 -7.18 27.11 -3.77
N LEU A 565 -6.76 26.79 -2.55
CA LEU A 565 -6.87 25.44 -2.02
C LEU A 565 -8.30 24.92 -2.01
N MET A 566 -9.26 25.78 -1.66
CA MET A 566 -10.65 25.35 -1.53
C MET A 566 -11.36 25.24 -2.86
N ASP A 567 -10.96 26.03 -3.85
CA ASP A 567 -11.44 25.87 -5.22
C ASP A 567 -10.92 24.56 -5.83
N HIS A 568 -9.66 24.19 -5.57
CA HIS A 568 -9.14 22.87 -5.95
C HIS A 568 -9.94 21.74 -5.29
N VAL A 569 -10.14 21.78 -3.98
CA VAL A 569 -10.87 20.72 -3.25
C VAL A 569 -12.32 20.58 -3.74
N ARG A 570 -13.02 21.69 -3.95
CA ARG A 570 -14.41 21.69 -4.44
C ARG A 570 -14.51 21.11 -5.83
N THR A 571 -13.64 21.54 -6.75
CA THR A 571 -13.64 21.02 -8.13
C THR A 571 -13.20 19.56 -8.20
N GLN A 572 -12.29 19.11 -7.32
CA GLN A 572 -11.75 17.75 -7.29
C GLN A 572 -12.69 16.71 -6.66
N LEU A 573 -13.33 17.02 -5.53
CA LEU A 573 -14.07 16.04 -4.73
C LEU A 573 -15.19 15.32 -5.53
N PRO A 574 -16.09 16.01 -6.26
CA PRO A 574 -17.11 15.33 -7.07
C PRO A 574 -16.49 14.52 -8.21
N GLN A 575 -15.33 14.96 -8.73
CA GLN A 575 -14.66 14.34 -9.86
C GLN A 575 -13.97 13.05 -9.46
N ALA A 576 -13.44 12.98 -8.25
CA ALA A 576 -12.87 11.76 -7.67
C ALA A 576 -13.99 10.80 -7.20
N THR A 577 -15.14 11.32 -6.75
CA THR A 577 -16.22 10.50 -6.20
C THR A 577 -16.83 9.56 -7.24
N VAL A 578 -16.94 9.99 -8.50
CA VAL A 578 -17.48 9.16 -9.59
C VAL A 578 -16.61 7.92 -9.86
N PRO A 579 -15.29 8.03 -10.10
CA PRO A 579 -14.34 6.92 -10.10
C PRO A 579 -14.45 6.01 -8.87
N ALA A 580 -14.58 6.57 -7.67
CA ALA A 580 -14.66 5.79 -6.43
C ALA A 580 -15.93 4.93 -6.36
N GLY A 581 -17.07 5.47 -6.81
CA GLY A 581 -18.32 4.73 -6.93
C GLY A 581 -18.24 3.61 -7.97
N LEU A 582 -17.63 3.89 -9.13
CA LEU A 582 -17.40 2.87 -10.16
C LEU A 582 -16.49 1.75 -9.66
N ALA A 583 -15.43 2.08 -8.92
CA ALA A 583 -14.53 1.12 -8.30
C ALA A 583 -15.26 0.19 -7.31
N ALA A 584 -16.14 0.75 -6.47
CA ALA A 584 -16.97 -0.02 -5.53
C ALA A 584 -17.82 -1.07 -6.26
N VAL A 585 -18.50 -0.66 -7.35
CA VAL A 585 -19.32 -1.57 -8.18
C VAL A 585 -18.46 -2.66 -8.82
N CYS A 586 -17.29 -2.30 -9.35
CA CYS A 586 -16.36 -3.26 -9.95
C CYS A 586 -15.87 -4.30 -8.94
N TRP A 587 -15.48 -3.91 -7.72
CA TRP A 587 -15.05 -4.85 -6.69
C TRP A 587 -16.17 -5.77 -6.23
N THR A 588 -17.36 -5.24 -5.96
CA THR A 588 -18.52 -6.08 -5.60
C THR A 588 -18.84 -7.06 -6.72
N GLY A 589 -18.78 -6.63 -7.99
CA GLY A 589 -18.92 -7.51 -9.15
C GLY A 589 -17.86 -8.61 -9.19
N CYS A 590 -16.57 -8.25 -9.06
CA CYS A 590 -15.46 -9.20 -9.04
C CYS A 590 -15.63 -10.26 -7.95
N VAL A 591 -15.99 -9.84 -6.73
CA VAL A 591 -16.20 -10.76 -5.62
C VAL A 591 -17.42 -11.64 -5.84
N TYR A 592 -18.54 -11.08 -6.31
CA TYR A 592 -19.77 -11.84 -6.53
C TYR A 592 -19.60 -12.93 -7.60
N PHE A 593 -18.93 -12.61 -8.71
CA PHE A 593 -18.79 -13.53 -9.85
C PHE A 593 -17.61 -14.51 -9.73
N PHE A 594 -16.47 -14.09 -9.17
CA PHE A 594 -15.25 -14.89 -9.20
C PHE A 594 -14.89 -15.52 -7.86
N ALA A 595 -15.37 -15.00 -6.72
CA ALA A 595 -15.07 -15.63 -5.43
C ALA A 595 -15.97 -16.84 -5.13
N ARG A 596 -17.17 -16.88 -5.72
CA ARG A 596 -18.14 -17.98 -5.55
C ARG A 596 -17.97 -18.98 -6.70
N GLY A 597 -17.18 -20.03 -6.48
CA GLY A 597 -17.07 -21.14 -7.44
C GLY A 597 -18.43 -21.80 -7.70
N ARG A 598 -19.18 -21.31 -8.69
CA ARG A 598 -20.34 -22.00 -9.28
C ARG A 598 -20.02 -22.33 -10.73
N GLY A 599 -19.63 -23.57 -11.00
CA GLY A 599 -19.93 -24.33 -12.23
C GLY A 599 -19.83 -23.68 -13.62
N ARG A 600 -19.13 -22.55 -13.77
CA ARG A 600 -18.79 -21.92 -15.06
C ARG A 600 -17.30 -22.03 -15.33
N GLU A 601 -16.75 -23.19 -14.95
CA GLU A 601 -15.34 -23.54 -14.97
C GLU A 601 -14.73 -23.54 -16.39
N GLN A 602 -15.53 -23.53 -17.46
CA GLN A 602 -15.00 -23.55 -18.83
C GLN A 602 -15.09 -22.23 -19.61
N ARG A 603 -15.83 -21.21 -19.14
CA ARG A 603 -16.00 -19.93 -19.86
C ARG A 603 -15.20 -18.80 -19.22
N GLY A 604 -15.13 -18.76 -17.89
CA GLY A 604 -14.27 -17.85 -17.15
C GLY A 604 -12.79 -18.18 -17.32
N GLU A 605 -12.41 -19.46 -17.27
CA GLU A 605 -11.06 -19.89 -17.66
C GLU A 605 -10.74 -19.58 -19.11
N ARG A 606 -11.72 -19.57 -20.04
CA ARG A 606 -11.47 -19.20 -21.44
C ARG A 606 -11.25 -17.70 -21.63
N LEU A 607 -11.91 -16.85 -20.83
CA LEU A 607 -11.69 -15.40 -20.79
C LEU A 607 -10.41 -15.04 -20.03
N LEU A 608 -10.13 -15.69 -18.90
CA LEU A 608 -8.86 -15.55 -18.17
C LEU A 608 -7.69 -16.15 -18.95
N LYS A 609 -7.89 -17.22 -19.73
CA LYS A 609 -6.89 -17.70 -20.70
C LYS A 609 -6.85 -16.82 -21.95
N SER A 610 -7.90 -16.13 -22.38
CA SER A 610 -7.75 -15.16 -23.49
C SER A 610 -7.05 -13.88 -23.05
N VAL A 611 -7.15 -13.50 -21.76
CA VAL A 611 -6.49 -12.33 -21.18
C VAL A 611 -5.08 -12.66 -20.66
N CYS A 612 -4.85 -13.86 -20.12
CA CYS A 612 -3.57 -14.26 -19.52
C CYS A 612 -2.81 -15.36 -20.30
N ASN A 613 -3.41 -15.99 -21.32
CA ASN A 613 -2.80 -17.09 -22.06
C ASN A 613 -2.65 -16.72 -23.55
N ASN A 614 -1.95 -15.61 -23.80
CA ASN A 614 -0.91 -15.72 -24.83
C ASN A 614 0.15 -16.66 -24.25
N LYS A 615 0.04 -17.95 -24.56
CA LYS A 615 1.16 -18.88 -24.40
C LYS A 615 2.31 -18.34 -25.24
N VAL A 616 3.24 -17.66 -24.60
CA VAL A 616 4.61 -17.59 -25.07
C VAL A 616 5.34 -18.67 -24.29
N SER A 617 5.83 -19.68 -25.01
CA SER A 617 6.72 -20.69 -24.46
C SER A 617 7.88 -20.03 -23.73
N GLU A 618 8.43 -20.73 -22.74
CA GLU A 618 9.49 -20.31 -21.82
C GLU A 618 10.83 -19.88 -22.47
N ASP A 619 10.90 -19.64 -23.78
CA ASP A 619 12.10 -19.23 -24.52
C ASP A 619 11.95 -17.94 -25.36
N ASN A 620 10.84 -17.18 -25.30
CA ASN A 620 10.67 -16.02 -26.20
C ASN A 620 9.95 -14.78 -25.63
N ILE A 621 9.95 -14.59 -24.31
CA ILE A 621 9.25 -13.45 -23.66
C ILE A 621 10.02 -12.11 -23.79
N SER A 622 11.27 -12.13 -24.27
CA SER A 622 12.11 -10.92 -24.37
C SER A 622 11.71 -9.95 -25.50
N ALA A 623 11.07 -10.42 -26.59
CA ALA A 623 10.92 -9.60 -27.80
C ALA A 623 9.50 -9.04 -28.07
N ARG A 624 8.43 -9.55 -27.43
CA ARG A 624 7.05 -9.17 -27.80
C ARG A 624 6.35 -8.18 -26.86
N CYS A 625 6.73 -8.06 -25.59
CA CYS A 625 6.17 -7.02 -24.71
C CYS A 625 6.60 -5.59 -25.10
N ILE A 626 7.69 -5.45 -25.85
CA ILE A 626 8.13 -4.17 -26.44
C ILE A 626 7.22 -3.74 -27.59
N ASN A 627 6.58 -4.67 -28.31
CA ASN A 627 5.74 -4.34 -29.48
C ASN A 627 4.24 -4.20 -29.16
N SER A 628 3.77 -4.62 -27.99
CA SER A 628 2.36 -4.51 -27.59
C SER A 628 2.04 -3.29 -26.71
N CYS A 629 3.05 -2.55 -26.24
CA CYS A 629 2.92 -1.13 -25.94
C CYS A 629 3.16 -0.39 -27.25
N GLY A 630 2.16 0.32 -27.78
CA GLY A 630 2.24 1.07 -29.03
C GLY A 630 3.19 2.28 -29.00
N LEU A 631 4.47 2.05 -28.68
CA LEU A 631 5.60 2.90 -29.00
C LEU A 631 6.18 2.37 -30.30
N GLY A 632 5.48 2.67 -31.40
CA GLY A 632 6.09 2.60 -32.72
C GLY A 632 7.16 3.67 -32.79
N VAL A 633 8.41 3.23 -32.94
CA VAL A 633 9.55 4.07 -33.29
C VAL A 633 9.26 4.74 -34.64
N VAL A 634 8.96 6.04 -34.60
CA VAL A 634 9.53 7.09 -35.45
C VAL A 634 9.71 8.33 -34.58
#